data_AF-A0A948SIU9-F1
#
_entry.id   AF-A0A948SIU9-F1
#
_cell.length_a   1.000
_cell.length_b   1.000
_cell.length_c   1.000
_cell.angle_alpha   90.00
_cell.angle_beta   90.00
_cell.angle_gamma   90.00
#
_symmetry.space_group_name_H-M   'P 1'
#
loop_
_entity.id
_entity.type
_entity.pdbx_description
1 polymer ?
#
loop_
_entity_poly.entity_id
_entity_poly.type
_entity_poly.pdbx_seq_one_letter_code
_entity_poly.pdbx_strand_id
1 'polypeptide(L)'
;MDSFAVVIIGLVLLVLIAVVLLGVFYPGSGADQLDWKPTRSPELEAQNEIDDLEQMQAAINAKRRARGAEEITERDVRDRLDSDRREQQEMLDREMADAEIDELLAMKNRRRRSRGQAEITREEYERSLRDPGAGR
;
A
#
# COMPACT_ATOMS: atom_id res chain seq x y z
N MET A 1 15.35 -43.82 16.76
CA MET A 1 14.66 -42.56 17.11
C MET A 1 14.12 -42.73 18.52
N ASP A 2 14.23 -41.70 19.35
CA ASP A 2 13.67 -41.68 20.71
C ASP A 2 12.14 -41.87 20.63
N SER A 3 11.59 -42.83 21.37
CA SER A 3 10.16 -43.13 21.42
C SER A 3 9.35 -41.91 21.85
N PHE A 4 9.90 -41.06 22.72
CA PHE A 4 9.26 -39.80 23.11
C PHE A 4 9.10 -38.86 21.90
N ALA A 5 10.17 -38.68 21.12
CA ALA A 5 10.14 -37.84 19.93
C ALA A 5 9.11 -38.34 18.89
N VAL A 6 9.00 -39.66 18.69
CA VAL A 6 8.01 -40.24 17.76
C VAL A 6 6.58 -39.92 18.18
N VAL A 7 6.26 -40.02 19.48
CA VAL A 7 4.93 -39.70 20.02
C VAL A 7 4.61 -38.22 19.84
N ILE A 8 5.56 -37.33 20.17
CA ILE A 8 5.35 -35.88 20.02
C ILE A 8 5.15 -35.50 18.56
N ILE A 9 5.95 -36.04 17.64
CA ILE A 9 5.81 -35.76 16.21
C ILE A 9 4.45 -36.28 15.70
N GLY A 10 4.03 -37.48 16.12
CA GLY A 10 2.72 -38.03 15.79
C GLY A 10 1.57 -37.14 16.26
N LEU A 11 1.66 -36.61 17.48
CA LEU A 11 0.65 -35.69 18.03
C LEU A 11 0.56 -34.39 17.24
N VAL A 12 1.71 -33.79 16.92
CA VAL A 12 1.76 -32.55 16.12
C VAL A 12 1.16 -32.79 14.73
N LEU A 13 1.54 -33.88 14.07
CA LEU A 13 0.97 -34.23 12.76
C LEU A 13 -0.54 -34.45 12.82
N LEU A 14 -1.03 -35.13 13.86
CA LEU A 14 -2.46 -35.33 14.08
C LEU A 14 -3.21 -33.99 14.20
N VAL A 15 -2.68 -33.05 14.98
CA VAL A 15 -3.27 -31.71 15.14
C VAL A 15 -3.27 -30.95 13.82
N LEU A 16 -2.16 -30.97 13.08
CA LEU A 16 -2.08 -30.32 11.76
C LEU A 16 -3.11 -30.90 10.79
N ILE A 17 -3.24 -32.22 10.73
CA ILE A 17 -4.25 -32.89 9.90
C ILE A 17 -5.65 -32.47 10.33
N ALA A 18 -5.94 -32.44 11.64
CA ALA A 18 -7.25 -32.02 12.14
C ALA A 18 -7.60 -30.57 11.76
N VAL A 19 -6.64 -29.65 11.85
CA VAL A 19 -6.84 -28.24 11.44
C VAL A 19 -7.09 -28.13 9.93
N VAL A 20 -6.33 -28.87 9.12
CA VAL A 20 -6.55 -28.89 7.65
C VAL A 20 -7.93 -29.45 7.33
N LEU A 21 -8.33 -30.56 7.95
CA LEU A 21 -9.66 -31.14 7.76
C LEU A 21 -10.75 -30.16 8.18
N LEU A 22 -10.59 -29.44 9.30
CA LEU A 22 -11.55 -28.43 9.73
C LEU A 22 -11.72 -27.34 8.65
N GLY A 23 -10.63 -26.83 8.08
CA GLY A 23 -10.69 -25.82 7.01
C GLY A 23 -11.29 -26.35 5.70
N VAL A 24 -11.05 -27.62 5.35
CA VAL A 24 -11.60 -28.24 4.13
C VAL A 24 -13.09 -28.54 4.27
N PHE A 25 -13.53 -29.06 5.42
CA PHE A 25 -14.92 -29.51 5.63
C PHE A 25 -15.85 -28.41 6.15
N TYR A 26 -15.32 -27.37 6.79
CA TYR A 26 -16.09 -26.23 7.28
C TYR A 26 -15.57 -24.90 6.69
N PRO A 27 -15.62 -24.73 5.36
CA PRO A 27 -15.23 -23.49 4.71
C PRO A 27 -16.23 -22.37 5.05
N GLY A 28 -15.74 -21.26 5.62
CA GLY A 28 -16.56 -20.10 6.00
C GLY A 28 -15.82 -19.22 7.00
N SER A 29 -16.26 -17.98 7.20
CA SER A 29 -15.68 -17.17 8.28
C SER A 29 -16.16 -17.69 9.63
N GLY A 30 -15.37 -17.51 10.69
CA GLY A 30 -15.81 -17.85 12.04
C GLY A 30 -17.09 -17.10 12.47
N ALA A 31 -17.38 -15.96 11.82
CA ALA A 31 -18.62 -15.22 12.00
C ALA A 31 -19.83 -15.97 11.40
N ASP A 32 -19.66 -16.61 10.23
CA ASP A 32 -20.72 -17.40 9.60
C ASP A 32 -21.05 -18.66 10.40
N GLN A 33 -20.05 -19.26 11.04
CA GLN A 33 -20.23 -20.45 11.90
C GLN A 33 -20.97 -20.13 13.21
N LEU A 34 -20.85 -18.89 13.70
CA LEU A 34 -21.47 -18.41 14.94
C LEU A 34 -22.77 -17.60 14.70
N ASP A 35 -23.22 -17.48 13.45
CA ASP A 35 -24.29 -16.57 13.01
C ASP A 35 -24.13 -15.16 13.60
N TRP A 36 -22.88 -14.67 13.62
CA TRP A 36 -22.57 -13.37 14.19
C TRP A 36 -23.10 -12.26 13.27
N LYS A 37 -24.21 -11.65 13.67
CA LYS A 37 -24.78 -10.47 13.01
C LYS A 37 -24.32 -9.20 13.72
N PRO A 38 -23.96 -8.14 12.99
CA PRO A 38 -23.74 -6.83 13.60
C PRO A 38 -24.91 -6.45 14.50
N THR A 39 -24.63 -5.89 15.67
CA THR A 39 -25.66 -5.50 16.65
C THR A 39 -26.50 -4.31 16.21
N ARG A 40 -26.10 -3.64 15.12
CA ARG A 40 -26.70 -2.42 14.57
C ARG A 40 -26.90 -2.56 13.07
N SER A 41 -27.90 -1.86 12.54
CA SER A 41 -28.11 -1.80 11.10
C SER A 41 -27.01 -0.96 10.43
N PRO A 42 -26.73 -1.19 9.13
CA PRO A 42 -25.76 -0.39 8.39
C PRO A 42 -26.05 1.11 8.40
N GLU A 43 -27.32 1.50 8.35
CA GLU A 43 -27.74 2.90 8.36
C GLU A 43 -27.43 3.56 9.70
N LEU A 44 -27.66 2.85 10.80
CA LEU A 44 -27.36 3.36 12.14
C LEU A 44 -25.84 3.49 12.36
N GLU A 45 -25.06 2.55 11.82
CA GLU A 45 -23.61 2.62 11.90
C GLU A 45 -23.04 3.82 11.12
N ALA A 46 -23.54 4.06 9.90
CA ALA A 46 -23.17 5.22 9.10
C ALA A 46 -23.54 6.55 9.81
N GLN A 47 -24.70 6.59 10.47
CA GLN A 47 -25.12 7.76 11.24
C GLN A 47 -24.17 8.02 12.42
N ASN A 48 -23.81 6.98 13.17
CA ASN A 48 -22.87 7.09 14.30
C ASN A 48 -21.49 7.57 13.83
N GLU A 49 -21.01 7.10 12.68
CA GLU A 49 -19.72 7.53 12.13
C GLU A 49 -19.72 9.02 11.77
N ILE A 50 -20.82 9.52 11.18
CA ILE A 50 -21.00 10.96 10.92
C ILE A 50 -20.98 11.76 12.23
N ASP A 51 -21.74 11.33 13.23
CA ASP A 51 -21.82 12.01 14.52
C ASP A 51 -20.46 12.04 15.25
N ASP A 52 -19.67 10.97 15.13
CA ASP A 52 -18.33 10.89 15.69
C ASP A 52 -17.34 11.83 14.97
N LEU A 53 -17.44 11.94 13.64
CA LEU A 53 -16.64 12.89 12.85
C LEU A 53 -16.95 14.34 13.24
N GLU A 54 -18.22 14.69 13.41
CA GLU A 54 -18.65 16.02 13.86
C GLU A 54 -18.11 16.34 15.26
N GLN A 55 -18.20 15.38 16.19
CA GLN A 55 -17.65 15.53 17.55
C GLN A 55 -16.14 15.74 17.54
N MET A 56 -15.41 14.98 16.72
CA MET A 56 -13.96 15.16 16.57
C MET A 56 -13.61 16.53 15.99
N GLN A 57 -14.31 16.99 14.95
CA GLN A 57 -14.09 18.31 14.37
C GLN A 57 -14.37 19.41 15.40
N ALA A 58 -15.47 19.32 16.15
CA ALA A 58 -15.82 20.27 17.21
C ALA A 58 -14.75 20.32 18.30
N ALA A 59 -14.22 19.16 18.73
CA ALA A 59 -13.17 19.07 19.73
C ALA A 59 -11.84 19.70 19.24
N ILE A 60 -11.48 19.47 17.98
CA ILE A 60 -10.31 20.10 17.34
C ILE A 60 -10.49 21.61 17.31
N ASN A 61 -11.63 22.09 16.81
CA ASN A 61 -11.89 23.52 16.68
C ASN A 61 -12.00 24.21 18.04
N ALA A 62 -12.53 23.56 19.08
CA ALA A 62 -12.47 24.08 20.44
C ALA A 62 -11.03 24.31 20.93
N LYS A 63 -10.12 23.34 20.70
CA LYS A 63 -8.69 23.52 21.02
C LYS A 63 -8.04 24.62 20.18
N ARG A 64 -8.43 24.77 18.91
CA ARG A 64 -7.93 25.83 18.01
C ARG A 64 -8.37 27.21 18.45
N ARG A 65 -9.65 27.37 18.81
CA ARG A 65 -10.19 28.61 19.39
C ARG A 65 -9.49 28.99 20.70
N ALA A 66 -9.23 28.02 21.57
CA ALA A 66 -8.56 28.28 22.86
C ALA A 66 -7.14 28.87 22.68
N ARG A 67 -6.46 28.56 21.58
CA ARG A 67 -5.12 29.10 21.24
C ARG A 67 -5.17 30.27 20.24
N GLY A 68 -6.36 30.79 19.93
CA GLY A 68 -6.55 31.88 18.95
C GLY A 68 -6.25 31.49 17.49
N ALA A 69 -6.23 30.20 17.17
CA ALA A 69 -6.05 29.72 15.81
C ALA A 69 -7.41 29.65 15.10
N GLU A 70 -7.42 29.92 13.79
CA GLU A 70 -8.57 29.79 12.92
C GLU A 70 -9.11 28.35 12.91
N GLU A 71 -10.43 28.19 12.90
CA GLU A 71 -11.10 26.88 12.82
C GLU A 71 -10.77 26.17 11.49
N ILE A 72 -10.83 24.85 11.50
CA ILE A 72 -10.68 24.05 10.29
C ILE A 72 -12.07 23.58 9.84
N THR A 73 -12.37 23.85 8.59
CA THR A 73 -13.57 23.37 7.90
C THR A 73 -13.28 22.04 7.20
N GLU A 74 -14.34 21.31 6.84
CA GLU A 74 -14.22 20.10 6.03
C GLU A 74 -13.51 20.38 4.69
N ARG A 75 -13.80 21.54 4.09
CA ARG A 75 -13.15 21.99 2.85
C ARG A 75 -11.64 22.14 3.04
N ASP A 76 -11.20 22.75 4.13
CA ASP A 76 -9.76 22.92 4.39
C ASP A 76 -9.05 21.57 4.55
N VAL A 77 -9.70 20.60 5.18
CA VAL A 77 -9.17 19.23 5.29
C VAL A 77 -9.08 18.58 3.91
N ARG A 78 -10.13 18.71 3.09
CA ARG A 78 -10.18 18.15 1.73
C ARG A 78 -9.11 18.75 0.83
N ASP A 79 -8.97 20.08 0.84
CA ASP A 79 -7.98 20.80 0.04
C ASP A 79 -6.55 20.36 0.40
N ARG A 80 -6.27 20.11 1.69
CA ARG A 80 -4.97 19.56 2.15
C ARG A 80 -4.75 18.11 1.72
N LEU A 81 -5.76 17.25 1.85
CA LEU A 81 -5.63 15.86 1.40
C LEU A 81 -5.37 15.78 -0.10
N ASP A 82 -6.00 16.65 -0.89
CA ASP A 82 -5.80 16.70 -2.33
C ASP A 82 -4.42 17.25 -2.70
N SER A 83 -3.88 18.24 -1.97
CA SER A 83 -2.49 18.67 -2.17
C SER A 83 -1.50 17.56 -1.83
N ASP A 84 -1.65 16.92 -0.67
CA ASP A 84 -0.73 15.88 -0.20
C ASP A 84 -0.73 14.67 -1.15
N ARG A 85 -1.90 14.30 -1.69
CA ARG A 85 -2.02 13.23 -2.69
C ARG A 85 -1.31 13.59 -3.99
N ARG A 86 -1.45 14.83 -4.46
CA ARG A 86 -0.75 15.30 -5.67
C ARG A 86 0.76 15.25 -5.48
N GLU A 87 1.26 15.71 -4.33
CA GLU A 87 2.69 15.66 -4.02
C GLU A 87 3.22 14.23 -3.99
N GLN A 88 2.49 13.30 -3.35
CA GLN A 88 2.87 11.89 -3.34
C GLN A 88 2.85 11.27 -4.75
N GLN A 89 1.84 11.58 -5.55
CA GLN A 89 1.77 11.11 -6.94
C GLN A 89 2.94 11.64 -7.77
N GLU A 90 3.26 12.93 -7.67
CA GLU A 90 4.41 13.50 -8.37
C GLU A 90 5.74 12.86 -7.96
N MET A 91 5.90 12.53 -6.67
CA MET A 91 7.09 11.81 -6.21
C MET A 91 7.20 10.43 -6.83
N LEU A 92 6.11 9.65 -6.77
CA LEU A 92 6.07 8.31 -7.35
C LEU A 92 6.31 8.34 -8.86
N ASP A 93 5.69 9.30 -9.57
CA ASP A 93 5.87 9.45 -11.01
C ASP A 93 7.33 9.77 -11.38
N ARG A 94 8.01 10.61 -10.58
CA ARG A 94 9.45 10.90 -10.76
C ARG A 94 10.30 9.66 -10.54
N GLU A 95 10.05 8.92 -9.47
CA GLU A 95 10.78 7.68 -9.17
C GLU A 95 10.59 6.63 -10.27
N MET A 96 9.36 6.48 -10.77
CA MET A 96 9.04 5.58 -11.87
C MET A 96 9.75 5.99 -13.17
N ALA A 97 9.76 7.29 -13.49
CA ALA A 97 10.47 7.80 -14.66
C ALA A 97 11.98 7.57 -14.58
N ASP A 98 12.58 7.77 -13.40
CA ASP A 98 14.00 7.49 -13.18
C ASP A 98 14.33 6.00 -13.34
N ALA A 99 13.48 5.11 -12.81
CA ALA A 99 13.64 3.67 -12.95
C ALA A 99 13.50 3.21 -14.41
N GLU A 100 12.55 3.80 -15.16
CA GLU A 100 12.36 3.52 -16.59
C GLU A 100 13.61 3.92 -17.40
N ILE A 101 14.20 5.08 -17.11
CA ILE A 101 15.45 5.52 -17.75
C ILE A 101 16.59 4.52 -17.51
N ASP A 102 16.74 4.05 -16.27
CA ASP A 102 17.80 3.11 -15.90
C ASP A 102 17.59 1.75 -16.57
N GLU A 103 16.35 1.28 -16.68
CA GLU A 103 16.01 0.03 -17.38
C GLU A 103 16.33 0.14 -18.88
N LEU A 104 15.91 1.22 -19.53
CA LEU A 104 16.18 1.50 -20.94
C LEU A 104 17.68 1.60 -21.21
N LEU A 105 18.43 2.26 -20.32
CA LEU A 105 19.89 2.34 -20.38
C LEU A 105 20.52 0.94 -20.30
N ALA A 106 20.07 0.11 -19.35
CA ALA A 106 20.56 -1.25 -19.18
C ALA A 106 20.27 -2.12 -20.42
N MET A 107 19.10 -1.99 -21.04
CA MET A 107 18.77 -2.65 -22.30
C MET A 107 19.67 -2.17 -23.45
N LYS A 108 19.90 -0.87 -23.57
CA LYS A 108 20.74 -0.28 -24.61
C LYS A 108 22.21 -0.73 -24.47
N ASN A 109 22.76 -0.69 -23.26
CA ASN A 109 24.13 -1.12 -22.99
C ASN A 109 24.34 -2.62 -23.20
N ARG A 110 23.35 -3.47 -22.87
CA ARG A 110 23.36 -4.90 -23.27
C ARG A 110 23.53 -5.08 -24.78
N ARG A 111 22.80 -4.31 -25.59
CA ARG A 111 22.88 -4.36 -27.05
C ARG A 111 24.19 -3.79 -27.61
N ARG A 112 24.78 -2.79 -26.94
CA ARG A 112 26.07 -2.22 -27.32
C ARG A 112 27.21 -3.20 -27.02
N ARG A 113 27.17 -3.86 -25.86
CA ARG A 113 28.11 -4.95 -25.49
C ARG A 113 28.10 -6.08 -26.49
N SER A 114 26.93 -6.55 -26.94
CA SER A 114 26.86 -7.62 -27.95
C SER A 114 27.41 -7.21 -29.32
N ARG A 115 27.53 -5.91 -29.59
CA ARG A 115 28.11 -5.35 -30.81
C ARG A 115 29.58 -4.92 -30.65
N GLY A 116 30.19 -5.14 -29.48
CA GLY A 116 31.54 -4.68 -29.17
C GLY A 116 31.68 -3.15 -29.06
N GLN A 117 30.57 -2.43 -28.87
CA GLN A 117 30.56 -0.98 -28.68
C GLN A 117 30.75 -0.63 -27.20
N ALA A 118 31.41 0.49 -26.92
CA ALA A 118 31.52 1.02 -25.56
C ALA A 118 30.14 1.36 -24.97
N GLU A 119 29.95 1.07 -23.68
CA GLU A 119 28.74 1.44 -22.93
C GLU A 119 28.62 2.96 -22.84
N ILE A 120 27.38 3.45 -22.75
CA ILE A 120 27.09 4.87 -22.53
C ILE A 120 26.66 5.10 -21.09
N THR A 121 26.95 6.28 -20.57
CA THR A 121 26.57 6.72 -19.23
C THR A 121 25.11 7.20 -19.18
N ARG A 122 24.56 7.34 -17.97
CA ARG A 122 23.22 7.87 -17.74
C ARG A 122 23.06 9.28 -18.30
N GLU A 123 24.03 10.16 -18.03
CA GLU A 123 24.02 11.55 -18.51
C GLU A 123 24.04 11.64 -20.05
N GLU A 124 24.83 10.80 -20.72
CA GLU A 124 24.86 10.75 -22.19
C GLU A 124 23.55 10.21 -22.76
N TYR A 125 22.95 9.23 -22.09
CA TYR A 125 21.68 8.67 -22.50
C TYR A 125 20.53 9.66 -22.36
N GLU A 126 20.45 10.35 -21.22
CA GLU A 126 19.49 11.44 -21.00
C GLU A 126 19.67 12.57 -22.01
N ARG A 127 20.92 12.96 -22.32
CA ARG A 127 21.21 13.96 -23.36
C ARG A 127 20.67 13.51 -24.72
N SER A 128 20.78 12.22 -25.04
CA SER A 128 20.24 11.66 -26.29
C SER A 128 18.71 11.61 -26.36
N LEU A 129 18.02 11.56 -25.22
CA LEU A 129 16.55 11.65 -25.16
C LEU A 129 16.07 13.09 -25.35
N ARG A 130 16.84 14.07 -24.86
CA ARG A 130 16.52 15.51 -25.01
C ARG A 130 16.79 16.03 -26.42
N ASP A 131 17.80 15.51 -27.12
CA ASP A 131 18.14 15.89 -28.49
C ASP A 131 18.32 14.65 -29.39
N PRO A 132 17.23 14.15 -30.01
CA PRO A 132 17.27 12.96 -30.85
C PRO A 132 18.04 13.17 -32.18
N GLY A 133 18.52 14.38 -32.48
CA GLY A 133 19.20 14.73 -33.72
C GLY A 133 20.73 14.72 -33.69
N ALA A 134 21.36 14.75 -32.51
CA ALA A 134 22.81 14.97 -32.37
C ALA A 134 23.72 13.75 -32.67
N GLY A 135 23.17 12.64 -33.15
CA GLY A 135 23.88 11.36 -33.30
C GLY A 135 23.86 10.74 -34.70
N ARG A 136 23.62 11.52 -35.77
CA ARG A 136 23.77 11.08 -37.16
C ARG A 136 25.06 11.58 -37.77
#